data_AF-A0A2D9C611-F1
#
_entry.id   AF-A0A2D9C611-F1
#
_cell.length_a   1.000
_cell.length_b   1.000
_cell.length_c   1.000
_cell.angle_alpha   90.00
_cell.angle_beta   90.00
_cell.angle_gamma   90.00
#
_symmetry.space_group_name_H-M   'P 1'
#
loop_
_entity.id
_entity.type
_entity.pdbx_description
1 polymer ?
#
loop_
_entity_poly.entity_id
_entity_poly.type
_entity_poly.pdbx_seq_one_letter_code
_entity_poly.pdbx_strand_id
1 'polypeptide(L)' 'MINSGREWDYMRNRKSKVSAEDINAISHINHVTNSIHDLANDLYEDLMERDHDKAKLKASNICKLMSDLIHSMTDEI' A
#
# COMPACT_ATOMS: atom_id res chain seq x y z
N MET A 1 -9.03 48.18 -18.49
CA MET A 1 -9.85 47.31 -17.62
C MET A 1 -9.50 45.85 -17.91
N ILE A 2 -8.90 45.21 -16.92
CA ILE A 2 -8.96 43.79 -16.49
C ILE A 2 -8.99 42.71 -17.58
N ASN A 3 -7.89 41.94 -17.70
CA ASN A 3 -8.00 40.49 -17.53
C ASN A 3 -6.71 39.68 -17.25
N SER A 4 -5.64 40.31 -16.76
CA SER A 4 -4.48 39.57 -16.26
C SER A 4 -4.75 38.81 -14.94
N GLY A 5 -5.93 38.98 -14.34
CA GLY A 5 -6.36 38.25 -13.13
C GLY A 5 -7.05 36.91 -13.39
N ARG A 6 -7.49 36.61 -14.62
CA ARG A 6 -8.19 35.35 -14.94
C ARG A 6 -7.26 34.21 -15.33
N GLU A 7 -6.09 34.48 -15.89
CA GLU A 7 -5.14 33.42 -16.31
C GLU A 7 -4.45 32.72 -15.13
N TRP A 8 -4.13 33.44 -14.06
CA TRP A 8 -3.48 32.85 -12.88
C TRP A 8 -4.40 31.95 -12.05
N ASP A 9 -5.72 32.16 -12.12
CA ASP A 9 -6.69 31.28 -11.45
C ASP A 9 -6.80 29.91 -12.12
N TYR A 10 -6.60 29.82 -13.44
CA TYR A 10 -6.52 28.53 -14.16
C TYR A 10 -5.25 27.74 -13.79
N MET A 11 -4.15 28.43 -13.46
CA MET A 11 -2.89 27.79 -13.03
C MET A 11 -2.85 27.45 -11.54
N ARG A 12 -3.65 28.14 -10.70
CA ARG A 12 -3.71 27.89 -9.25
C ARG A 12 -4.48 26.63 -8.88
N ASN A 13 -5.31 26.09 -9.77
CA ASN A 13 -6.17 24.93 -9.50
C ASN A 13 -5.65 23.60 -10.08
N ARG A 14 -4.33 23.42 -10.21
CA ARG A 14 -3.69 22.12 -10.49
C ARG A 14 -3.22 21.40 -9.23
N LYS A 15 -3.82 21.66 -8.07
CA LYS A 15 -3.90 20.58 -7.08
C LYS A 15 -4.90 19.59 -7.65
N SER A 16 -4.44 18.59 -8.41
CA SER A 16 -5.27 17.42 -8.66
C SER A 16 -5.77 16.99 -7.29
N LYS A 17 -7.09 17.09 -7.07
CA LYS A 17 -7.67 16.46 -5.90
C LYS A 17 -7.29 15.00 -6.07
N VAL A 18 -6.41 14.50 -5.20
CA VAL A 18 -6.12 13.07 -5.13
C VAL A 18 -7.48 12.39 -5.04
N SER A 19 -7.76 11.49 -5.98
CA SER A 19 -9.10 10.89 -6.03
C SER A 19 -9.30 10.07 -4.75
N ALA A 20 -10.56 9.89 -4.35
CA ALA A 20 -10.85 9.02 -3.19
C ALA A 20 -10.36 7.59 -3.44
N GLU A 21 -10.37 7.15 -4.71
CA GLU A 21 -9.80 5.89 -5.16
C GLU A 21 -8.29 5.83 -4.92
N ASP A 22 -7.53 6.85 -5.33
CA ASP A 22 -6.08 6.93 -5.08
C ASP A 22 -5.75 6.87 -3.57
N ILE A 23 -6.53 7.57 -2.74
CA ILE A 23 -6.36 7.55 -1.27
C ILE A 23 -6.60 6.14 -0.72
N ASN A 24 -7.65 5.47 -1.16
CA ASN A 24 -7.98 4.12 -0.73
C ASN A 24 -6.92 3.11 -1.18
N ALA A 25 -6.47 3.19 -2.43
CA ALA A 25 -5.41 2.35 -2.96
C ALA A 25 -4.10 2.52 -2.17
N ILE A 26 -3.67 3.77 -1.92
CA ILE A 26 -2.50 4.06 -1.10
C ILE A 26 -2.66 3.52 0.33
N SER A 27 -3.84 3.69 0.94
CA SER A 27 -4.12 3.15 2.27
C SER A 27 -4.02 1.63 2.30
N HIS A 28 -4.55 0.95 1.29
CA HIS A 28 -4.47 -0.50 1.17
C HIS A 28 -3.02 -0.97 1.00
N ILE A 29 -2.26 -0.34 0.09
CA ILE A 29 -0.84 -0.62 -0.12
C ILE A 29 -0.05 -0.45 1.18
N ASN A 30 -0.27 0.64 1.92
CA ASN A 30 0.40 0.87 3.20
C ASN A 30 0.04 -0.19 4.23
N HIS A 31 -1.24 -0.56 4.33
CA HIS A 31 -1.68 -1.60 5.25
C HIS A 31 -1.01 -2.95 4.97
N VAL A 32 -1.01 -3.38 3.69
CA VAL A 32 -0.43 -4.66 3.28
C VAL A 32 1.08 -4.67 3.48
N THR A 33 1.78 -3.64 3.00
CA THR A 33 3.26 -3.59 3.07
C THR A 33 3.78 -3.50 4.50
N ASN A 34 3.13 -2.73 5.38
CA ASN A 34 3.48 -2.70 6.80
C ASN A 34 3.21 -4.05 7.49
N SER A 35 2.08 -4.70 7.17
CA SER A 35 1.77 -6.03 7.72
C SER A 35 2.81 -7.08 7.32
N ILE A 36 3.28 -7.04 6.07
CA ILE A 36 4.35 -7.93 5.59
C ILE A 36 5.66 -7.63 6.33
N HIS A 37 6.02 -6.36 6.51
CA HIS A 37 7.22 -5.98 7.24
C HIS A 37 7.23 -6.52 8.67
N ASP A 38 6.11 -6.35 9.39
CA ASP A 38 5.99 -6.84 10.76
C ASP A 38 6.06 -8.37 10.83
N LEU A 39 5.36 -9.07 9.92
CA LEU A 39 5.44 -10.53 9.81
C LEU A 39 6.85 -11.02 9.42
N ALA A 40 7.60 -10.27 8.63
CA ALA A 40 8.94 -10.62 8.22
C ALA A 40 9.94 -10.50 9.39
N ASN A 41 9.78 -9.48 10.25
CA ASN A 41 10.54 -9.37 11.49
C ASN A 41 10.22 -10.54 12.42
N ASP A 42 8.93 -10.82 12.62
CA ASP A 42 8.48 -11.93 13.45
C ASP A 42 8.94 -13.30 12.90
N LEU A 43 9.05 -13.44 11.58
CA LEU A 43 9.58 -14.63 10.93
C LEU A 43 11.09 -14.77 11.19
N TYR A 44 11.84 -13.66 11.11
CA TYR A 44 13.26 -13.65 11.43
C TYR A 44 13.51 -14.16 12.85
N GLU A 45 12.75 -13.65 13.84
CA GLU A 45 12.87 -14.08 15.23
C GLU A 45 12.58 -15.58 15.39
N ASP A 46 11.49 -16.10 14.82
CA ASP A 46 11.18 -17.54 14.88
C ASP A 46 12.28 -18.41 14.26
N LEU A 47 12.90 -17.95 13.17
CA LEU A 47 14.02 -18.65 12.52
C LEU A 47 15.26 -18.67 13.42
N MET A 48 15.54 -17.56 14.12
CA MET A 48 16.64 -17.46 15.07
C MET A 48 16.42 -18.35 16.30
N GLU A 49 15.19 -18.43 16.78
CA GLU A 49 14.76 -19.32 17.87
C GLU A 49 14.65 -20.81 17.44
N ARG A 50 14.75 -21.09 16.14
CA ARG A 50 14.54 -22.41 15.52
C ARG A 50 13.13 -22.98 15.74
N ASP A 51 12.14 -22.11 15.93
CA ASP A 51 10.72 -22.48 15.97
C ASP A 51 10.19 -22.63 14.53
N HIS A 52 10.47 -23.78 13.92
CA HIS A 52 10.14 -24.04 12.53
C HIS A 52 8.64 -24.08 12.23
N ASP A 53 7.80 -24.37 13.21
CA ASP A 53 6.35 -24.44 13.01
C ASP A 53 5.75 -23.04 12.92
N LYS A 54 6.14 -22.12 13.82
CA LYS A 54 5.73 -20.71 13.70
C LYS A 54 6.33 -20.02 12.49
N ALA A 55 7.60 -20.29 12.17
CA ALA A 55 8.24 -19.75 10.98
C ALA A 55 7.49 -20.14 9.69
N LYS A 56 7.08 -21.41 9.55
CA LYS A 56 6.26 -21.87 8.41
C LYS A 56 4.92 -21.17 8.34
N LEU A 57 4.26 -20.98 9.49
CA LEU A 57 2.98 -20.29 9.56
C LEU A 57 3.12 -18.83 9.09
N LYS A 58 4.11 -18.09 9.59
CA LYS A 58 4.34 -16.70 9.20
C LYS A 58 4.75 -16.55 7.74
N ALA A 59 5.64 -17.41 7.24
CA ALA A 59 6.00 -17.44 5.83
C ALA A 59 4.77 -17.68 4.92
N SER A 60 3.88 -18.61 5.33
CA SER A 60 2.64 -18.89 4.59
C SER A 60 1.68 -17.69 4.61
N ASN A 61 1.59 -16.98 5.73
CA ASN A 61 0.77 -15.76 5.85
C ASN A 61 1.31 -14.64 4.94
N ILE A 62 2.63 -14.47 4.86
CA ILE A 62 3.25 -13.51 3.92
C ILE A 62 2.89 -13.87 2.48
N CYS A 63 3.01 -15.15 2.08
CA CYS A 63 2.60 -15.60 0.75
C CYS A 63 1.13 -15.29 0.45
N LYS A 64 0.25 -15.49 1.43
CA LYS A 64 -1.18 -15.18 1.29
C LYS A 64 -1.41 -13.68 1.10
N LEU A 65 -0.82 -12.82 1.92
CA LEU A 65 -0.94 -11.37 1.79
C LEU A 65 -0.46 -10.86 0.43
N MET A 66 0.64 -11.41 -0.09
CA MET A 66 1.13 -11.08 -1.43
C MET A 66 0.17 -11.54 -2.52
N SER A 67 -0.41 -12.74 -2.38
CA SER A 67 -1.41 -13.25 -3.31
C SER A 67 -2.67 -12.37 -3.32
N ASP A 68 -3.15 -11.98 -2.13
CA ASP A 68 -4.33 -11.11 -1.98
C ASP A 68 -4.06 -9.72 -2.58
N LEU A 69 -2.85 -9.17 -2.41
CA LEU A 69 -2.43 -7.93 -3.06
C LEU A 69 -2.45 -8.04 -4.59
N ILE A 70 -1.83 -9.09 -5.14
CA ILE A 70 -1.81 -9.32 -6.60
C ILE A 70 -3.23 -9.44 -7.15
N HIS A 71 -4.11 -10.17 -6.46
CA HIS A 71 -5.50 -10.32 -6.87
C HIS A 71 -6.23 -8.97 -6.84
N SER A 72 -6.06 -8.16 -5.78
CA SER A 72 -6.67 -6.83 -5.69
C SER A 72 -6.24 -5.89 -6.83
N MET A 73 -4.99 -5.99 -7.29
CA MET A 73 -4.49 -5.21 -8.44
C MET A 73 -4.99 -5.75 -9.79
N THR A 74 -5.39 -7.01 -9.85
CA THR A 74 -5.86 -7.66 -11.08
C THR A 74 -7.35 -7.40 -11.30
N ASP A 75 -8.14 -7.35 -10.23
CA ASP A 75 -9.58 -7.06 -10.29
C ASP A 75 -9.88 -5.59 -10.68
N GLU A 76 -8.88 -4.72 -10.64
CA GLU A 76 -8.95 -3.32 -11.10
C GLU A 76 -8.68 -3.13 -12.61
N ILE A 77 -8.35 -4.19 -13.36
CA ILE A 77 -8.06 -4.19 -14.82
C ILE A 77 -9.26 -4.72 -15.63
#